data_AF-A0A1M5ZMC6-F1
#
_entry.id   AF-A0A1M5ZMC6-F1
#
_cell.length_a   1.000
_cell.length_b   1.000
_cell.length_c   1.000
_cell.angle_alpha   90.00
_cell.angle_beta   90.00
_cell.angle_gamma   90.00
#
_symmetry.space_group_name_H-M   'P 1'
#
loop_
_entity.id
_entity.type
_entity.pdbx_description
1 polymer ?
#
loop_
_entity_poly.entity_id
_entity_poly.type
_entity_poly.pdbx_seq_one_letter_code
_entity_poly.pdbx_strand_id
1 'polypeptide(L)'
;MVTCNIVKARLALVYKYSAGWLARRARPQQARTFSLARLGAMGVTLALAAPGLVQAQNQSMEERLRTQLRNTTQQLQSLQSQQAQVNAAKAAAEAQRDAAQKEIEQLRAQLNTAKGQAVKLAEQQNAVEQGARAQVAASIAQRDQFKGAYDELLALARTTEADRATLKKTLAQRDAEVTMCTAKNRELYNAGKEILAAYESFSTGDMLKIRQPFAGGARVKFEEQAQLYGDKLYGGQFDPRQAAPPPATAAAPADARS
;
A
#
# COMPACT_ATOMS: atom_id res chain seq x y z
N MET A 1 -9.60 -28.66 1.26
CA MET A 1 -8.59 -29.15 0.28
C MET A 1 -8.17 -28.12 -0.77
N VAL A 2 -8.92 -27.03 -1.01
CA VAL A 2 -8.61 -26.06 -2.08
C VAL A 2 -7.49 -25.06 -1.73
N THR A 3 -7.31 -24.74 -0.45
CA THR A 3 -6.30 -23.76 0.02
C THR A 3 -4.86 -24.28 -0.01
N CYS A 4 -4.64 -25.60 -0.09
CA CYS A 4 -3.29 -26.18 -0.12
C CYS A 4 -2.62 -26.08 -1.50
N ASN A 5 -3.40 -26.08 -2.59
CA ASN A 5 -2.86 -26.05 -3.95
C ASN A 5 -2.37 -24.65 -4.37
N ILE A 6 -2.96 -23.58 -3.84
CA ILE A 6 -2.59 -22.20 -4.19
C ILE A 6 -1.23 -21.81 -3.59
N VAL A 7 -0.91 -22.32 -2.39
CA VAL A 7 0.38 -22.06 -1.73
C VAL A 7 1.52 -22.83 -2.41
N LYS A 8 1.29 -24.09 -2.83
CA LYS A 8 2.26 -24.87 -3.62
C LYS A 8 2.56 -24.22 -4.98
N ALA A 9 1.55 -23.67 -5.66
CA ALA A 9 1.75 -22.98 -6.93
C ALA A 9 2.58 -21.70 -6.79
N ARG A 10 2.39 -20.94 -5.71
CA ARG A 10 3.18 -19.72 -5.44
C ARG A 10 4.63 -20.04 -5.08
N LEU A 11 4.92 -21.09 -4.32
CA LEU A 11 6.30 -21.48 -4.02
C LEU A 11 7.06 -21.97 -5.26
N ALA A 12 6.40 -22.72 -6.15
CA ALA A 12 7.03 -23.22 -7.38
C ALA A 12 7.42 -22.10 -8.37
N LEU A 13 6.66 -21.01 -8.39
CA LEU A 13 6.93 -19.84 -9.23
C LEU A 13 8.11 -19.01 -8.72
N VAL A 14 8.22 -18.82 -7.40
CA VAL A 14 9.35 -18.09 -6.80
C VAL A 14 10.66 -18.87 -6.97
N TYR A 15 10.64 -20.21 -6.85
CA TYR A 15 11.82 -21.05 -7.02
C TYR A 15 12.33 -21.12 -8.47
N LYS A 16 11.42 -21.09 -9.46
CA LYS A 16 11.81 -21.00 -10.89
C LYS A 16 12.40 -19.64 -11.26
N TYR A 17 11.95 -18.55 -10.62
CA TYR A 17 12.46 -17.20 -10.91
C TYR A 17 13.82 -16.91 -10.26
N SER A 18 14.13 -17.50 -9.10
CA SER A 18 15.44 -17.32 -8.45
C SER A 18 16.56 -18.11 -9.14
N ALA A 19 16.26 -19.29 -9.70
CA ALA A 19 17.24 -20.11 -10.42
C ALA A 19 17.69 -19.50 -11.78
N GLY A 20 16.87 -18.63 -12.38
CA GLY A 20 17.17 -17.99 -13.67
C GLY A 20 18.11 -16.78 -13.61
N TRP A 21 18.36 -16.24 -12.41
CA TRP A 21 19.16 -15.02 -12.22
C TRP A 21 20.63 -15.28 -11.86
N LEU A 22 20.95 -16.44 -11.31
CA LEU A 22 22.33 -16.80 -10.94
C LEU A 22 23.14 -17.42 -12.08
N ALA A 23 22.50 -17.89 -13.16
CA ALA A 23 23.18 -18.52 -14.29
C ALA A 23 23.71 -17.54 -15.36
N ARG A 24 23.59 -16.21 -15.16
CA ARG A 24 23.89 -15.19 -16.19
C ARG A 24 25.12 -14.31 -15.87
N ARG A 25 26.04 -14.79 -15.02
CA ARG A 25 27.37 -14.19 -14.79
C ARG A 25 28.47 -15.24 -14.81
N ALA A 26 28.69 -15.87 -15.95
CA ALA A 26 29.92 -16.62 -16.22
C ALA A 26 30.25 -16.49 -17.71
N ARG A 27 30.94 -15.41 -18.10
CA ARG A 27 31.68 -15.38 -19.36
C ARG A 27 33.16 -15.62 -19.00
N PRO A 28 33.80 -16.67 -19.52
CA PRO A 28 35.25 -16.79 -19.44
C PRO A 28 35.91 -15.76 -20.37
N GLN A 29 36.78 -14.91 -19.81
CA GLN A 29 37.74 -14.13 -20.59
C GLN A 29 38.74 -15.09 -21.23
N GLN A 30 38.59 -15.35 -22.53
CA GLN A 30 39.66 -15.93 -23.33
C GLN A 30 40.69 -14.84 -23.62
N ALA A 31 41.72 -14.79 -22.76
CA ALA A 31 42.95 -14.07 -23.05
C ALA A 31 43.62 -14.76 -24.25
N ARG A 32 43.47 -14.17 -25.43
CA ARG A 32 44.23 -14.53 -26.63
C ARG A 32 45.67 -14.06 -26.42
N THR A 33 46.51 -15.00 -26.00
CA THR A 33 47.97 -14.88 -26.03
C THR A 33 48.42 -14.70 -27.48
N PHE A 34 48.86 -13.49 -27.84
CA PHE A 34 49.55 -13.25 -29.10
C PHE A 34 50.98 -13.83 -29.00
N SER A 35 51.17 -14.99 -29.61
CA SER A 35 52.51 -15.55 -29.87
C SER A 35 53.19 -14.72 -30.96
N LEU A 36 54.20 -13.93 -30.58
CA LEU A 36 55.15 -13.31 -31.51
C LEU A 36 56.21 -14.36 -31.89
N ALA A 37 55.96 -15.04 -33.01
CA ALA A 37 56.94 -15.89 -33.67
C ALA A 37 57.93 -15.04 -34.47
N ARG A 38 59.19 -15.08 -34.00
CA ARG A 38 60.45 -15.14 -34.76
C ARG A 38 60.34 -14.96 -36.28
N LEU A 39 60.87 -13.83 -36.76
CA LEU A 39 61.49 -13.60 -38.07
C LEU A 39 62.62 -12.60 -37.75
N GLY A 40 63.91 -12.89 -37.92
CA GLY A 40 64.55 -13.52 -39.06
C GLY A 40 65.35 -12.42 -39.78
N ALA A 41 66.53 -12.08 -39.28
CA ALA A 41 67.45 -11.14 -39.94
C ALA A 41 68.89 -11.60 -39.69
N MET A 42 69.30 -12.63 -40.45
CA MET A 42 70.68 -13.08 -40.55
C MET A 42 71.37 -12.16 -41.57
N GLY A 43 72.09 -11.17 -41.07
CA GLY A 43 72.93 -10.29 -41.88
C GLY A 43 74.22 -11.00 -42.26
N VAL A 44 74.34 -11.42 -43.52
CA VAL A 44 75.62 -11.81 -44.12
C VAL A 44 76.14 -10.62 -44.90
N THR A 45 77.05 -9.88 -44.29
CA THR A 45 77.90 -8.88 -44.94
C THR A 45 79.02 -9.61 -45.70
N LEU A 46 78.88 -9.75 -47.02
CA LEU A 46 79.97 -10.18 -47.89
C LEU A 46 80.70 -8.93 -48.40
N ALA A 47 81.90 -8.71 -47.87
CA ALA A 47 82.78 -7.61 -48.21
C ALA A 47 83.46 -7.83 -49.58
N LEU A 48 83.70 -6.70 -50.25
CA LEU A 48 84.32 -6.58 -51.56
C LEU A 48 85.72 -7.19 -51.63
N ALA A 49 85.99 -7.89 -52.73
CA ALA A 49 87.32 -7.99 -53.32
C ALA A 49 87.19 -7.89 -54.86
N ALA A 50 87.60 -6.74 -55.41
CA ALA A 50 88.13 -6.63 -56.78
C ALA A 50 89.66 -6.87 -56.66
N PRO A 51 90.42 -7.30 -57.70
CA PRO A 51 90.28 -6.85 -59.09
C PRO A 51 90.56 -7.90 -60.18
N GLY A 52 90.08 -7.63 -61.39
CA GLY A 52 90.41 -8.38 -62.59
C GLY A 52 90.09 -7.54 -63.82
N LEU A 53 91.13 -6.88 -64.32
CA LEU A 53 91.10 -5.97 -65.46
C LEU A 53 90.77 -6.70 -66.77
N VAL A 54 89.91 -6.04 -67.55
CA VAL A 54 89.95 -5.91 -69.01
C VAL A 54 90.19 -7.20 -69.81
N GLN A 55 89.10 -7.71 -70.39
CA GLN A 55 89.16 -8.17 -71.79
C GLN A 55 87.81 -8.02 -72.48
N ALA A 56 87.88 -7.51 -73.71
CA ALA A 56 86.86 -7.50 -74.75
C ALA A 56 85.68 -6.51 -74.61
N GLN A 57 86.01 -5.22 -74.74
CA GLN A 57 85.18 -4.32 -75.55
C GLN A 57 85.16 -4.82 -77.00
N ASN A 58 84.33 -5.84 -77.25
CA ASN A 58 83.75 -6.23 -78.54
C ASN A 58 82.88 -7.49 -78.39
N GLN A 59 82.27 -7.72 -77.21
CA GLN A 59 81.00 -8.45 -77.18
C GLN A 59 79.97 -7.54 -77.83
N SER A 60 79.65 -7.90 -79.07
CA SER A 60 78.75 -7.21 -79.99
C SER A 60 77.56 -6.56 -79.27
N MET A 61 77.18 -5.35 -79.67
CA MET A 61 75.91 -4.71 -79.28
C MET A 61 74.72 -5.70 -79.29
N GLU A 62 74.78 -6.70 -80.17
CA GLU A 62 73.86 -7.83 -80.29
C GLU A 62 73.70 -8.69 -79.01
N GLU A 63 74.77 -8.92 -78.24
CA GLU A 63 74.75 -9.74 -77.02
C GLU A 63 74.12 -8.98 -75.85
N ARG A 64 74.33 -7.66 -75.80
CA ARG A 64 73.57 -6.73 -74.94
C ARG A 64 72.10 -6.69 -75.32
N LEU A 65 71.78 -6.55 -76.62
CA LEU A 65 70.39 -6.57 -77.09
C LEU A 65 69.69 -7.90 -76.76
N ARG A 66 70.36 -9.04 -76.93
CA ARG A 66 69.83 -10.36 -76.53
C ARG A 66 69.57 -10.44 -75.04
N THR A 67 70.48 -9.94 -74.21
CA THR A 67 70.31 -9.92 -72.75
C THR A 67 69.18 -8.97 -72.34
N GLN A 68 69.07 -7.82 -73.00
CA GLN A 68 68.02 -6.84 -72.78
C GLN A 68 66.65 -7.41 -73.16
N LEU A 69 66.57 -8.17 -74.26
CA LEU A 69 65.34 -8.82 -74.73
C LEU A 69 64.91 -9.99 -73.82
N ARG A 70 65.86 -10.76 -73.27
CA ARG A 70 65.57 -11.77 -72.23
C ARG A 70 65.07 -11.11 -70.95
N ASN A 71 65.69 -10.00 -70.52
CA ASN A 71 65.26 -9.22 -69.36
C ASN A 71 63.85 -8.63 -69.55
N THR A 72 63.53 -8.07 -70.71
CA THR A 72 62.18 -7.54 -70.99
C THR A 72 61.14 -8.66 -71.06
N THR A 73 61.50 -9.83 -71.59
CA THR A 73 60.61 -11.01 -71.60
C THR A 73 60.33 -11.51 -70.18
N GLN A 74 61.36 -11.57 -69.32
CA GLN A 74 61.22 -11.92 -67.91
C GLN A 74 60.41 -10.87 -67.12
N GLN A 75 60.58 -9.58 -67.44
CA GLN A 75 59.77 -8.50 -66.86
C GLN A 75 58.30 -8.56 -67.29
N LEU A 76 58.01 -8.91 -68.56
CA LEU A 76 56.64 -9.08 -69.02
C LEU A 76 55.96 -10.29 -68.34
N GLN A 77 56.66 -11.41 -68.21
CA GLN A 77 56.15 -12.58 -67.48
C GLN A 77 55.91 -12.26 -66.01
N SER A 78 56.82 -11.54 -65.35
CA SER A 78 56.66 -11.16 -63.95
C SER A 78 55.49 -10.18 -63.76
N LEU A 79 55.36 -9.16 -64.61
CA LEU A 79 54.23 -8.23 -64.59
C LEU A 79 52.89 -8.92 -64.88
N GLN A 80 52.87 -9.87 -65.81
CA GLN A 80 51.65 -10.64 -66.10
C GLN A 80 51.23 -11.51 -64.92
N SER A 81 52.19 -12.13 -64.22
CA SER A 81 51.92 -12.88 -62.99
C SER A 81 51.45 -11.98 -61.85
N GLN A 82 52.06 -10.80 -61.67
CA GLN A 82 51.62 -9.79 -60.70
C GLN A 82 50.23 -9.26 -61.02
N GLN A 83 49.90 -8.99 -62.29
CA GLN A 83 48.57 -8.56 -62.69
C GLN A 83 47.52 -9.62 -62.36
N ALA A 84 47.82 -10.91 -62.61
CA ALA A 84 46.93 -12.00 -62.22
C ALA A 84 46.76 -12.08 -60.69
N GLN A 85 47.84 -11.89 -59.92
CA GLN A 85 47.82 -11.93 -58.46
C GLN A 85 47.03 -10.75 -57.85
N VAL A 86 47.21 -9.53 -58.37
CA VAL A 86 46.46 -8.34 -57.95
C VAL A 86 44.98 -8.46 -58.33
N ASN A 87 44.66 -8.97 -59.51
CA ASN A 87 43.27 -9.21 -59.92
C ASN A 87 42.60 -10.25 -59.01
N ALA A 88 43.30 -11.34 -58.66
CA ALA A 88 42.81 -12.33 -57.72
C ALA A 88 42.61 -11.75 -56.30
N ALA A 89 43.56 -10.95 -55.81
CA ALA A 89 43.44 -10.27 -54.52
C ALA A 89 42.30 -9.25 -54.50
N LYS A 90 42.08 -8.52 -55.60
CA LYS A 90 40.96 -7.59 -55.76
C LYS A 90 39.62 -8.32 -55.72
N ALA A 91 39.49 -9.42 -56.46
CA ALA A 91 38.27 -10.23 -56.44
C ALA A 91 37.99 -10.81 -55.04
N ALA A 92 39.02 -11.25 -54.33
CA ALA A 92 38.88 -11.72 -52.94
C ALA A 92 38.47 -10.58 -51.98
N ALA A 93 39.05 -9.39 -52.12
CA ALA A 93 38.69 -8.23 -51.32
C ALA A 93 37.26 -7.73 -51.61
N GLU A 94 36.84 -7.73 -52.88
CA GLU A 94 35.46 -7.41 -53.28
C GLU A 94 34.47 -8.43 -52.69
N ALA A 95 34.78 -9.72 -52.76
CA ALA A 95 33.94 -10.76 -52.14
C ALA A 95 33.83 -10.61 -50.60
N GLN A 96 34.93 -10.25 -49.92
CA GLN A 96 34.91 -9.98 -48.48
C GLN A 96 34.10 -8.71 -48.14
N ARG A 97 34.22 -7.66 -48.95
CA ARG A 97 33.48 -6.40 -48.81
C ARG A 97 31.98 -6.64 -48.98
N ASP A 98 31.59 -7.43 -49.98
CA ASP A 98 30.19 -7.80 -50.22
C ASP A 98 29.63 -8.70 -49.11
N ALA A 99 30.43 -9.64 -48.60
CA ALA A 99 30.04 -10.47 -47.45
C ALA A 99 29.85 -9.63 -46.17
N ALA A 100 30.79 -8.72 -45.87
CA ALA A 100 30.70 -7.82 -44.73
C ALA A 100 29.52 -6.85 -44.85
N GLN A 101 29.22 -6.36 -46.05
CA GLN A 101 28.03 -5.52 -46.28
C GLN A 101 26.73 -6.29 -45.99
N LYS A 102 26.62 -7.55 -46.44
CA LYS A 102 25.47 -8.41 -46.13
C LYS A 102 25.34 -8.66 -44.62
N GLU A 103 26.44 -8.92 -43.91
CA GLU A 103 26.40 -9.08 -42.45
C GLU A 103 25.95 -7.80 -41.73
N ILE A 104 26.43 -6.62 -42.16
CA ILE A 104 25.99 -5.33 -41.60
C ILE A 104 24.49 -5.11 -41.82
N GLU A 105 23.97 -5.42 -42.99
CA GLU A 105 22.54 -5.31 -43.28
C GLU A 105 21.70 -6.27 -42.43
N GLN A 106 22.15 -7.53 -42.29
CA GLN A 106 21.49 -8.52 -41.43
C GLN A 106 21.51 -8.08 -39.95
N LEU A 107 22.65 -7.63 -39.44
CA LEU A 107 22.78 -7.13 -38.07
C LEU A 107 21.92 -5.89 -37.84
N ARG A 108 21.86 -4.95 -38.82
CA ARG A 108 20.97 -3.79 -38.75
C ARG A 108 19.49 -4.20 -38.70
N ALA A 109 19.09 -5.17 -39.52
CA ALA A 109 17.72 -5.70 -39.51
C ALA A 109 17.38 -6.36 -38.16
N GLN A 110 18.29 -7.15 -37.59
CA GLN A 110 18.13 -7.75 -36.27
C GLN A 110 18.06 -6.70 -35.16
N LEU A 111 18.90 -5.67 -35.21
CA LEU A 111 18.91 -4.58 -34.23
C LEU A 111 17.62 -3.78 -34.28
N ASN A 112 17.11 -3.47 -35.48
CA ASN A 112 15.81 -2.81 -35.64
C ASN A 112 14.65 -3.67 -35.11
N THR A 113 14.69 -4.98 -35.36
CA THR A 113 13.70 -5.92 -34.83
C THR A 113 13.76 -5.98 -33.30
N ALA A 114 14.95 -6.11 -32.72
CA ALA A 114 15.16 -6.14 -31.27
C ALA A 114 14.74 -4.81 -30.61
N LYS A 115 15.03 -3.66 -31.23
CA LYS A 115 14.54 -2.35 -30.77
C LYS A 115 13.01 -2.28 -30.80
N GLY A 116 12.38 -2.73 -31.88
CA GLY A 116 10.93 -2.78 -31.98
C GLY A 116 10.29 -3.67 -30.90
N GLN A 117 10.89 -4.82 -30.61
CA GLN A 117 10.47 -5.71 -29.52
C GLN A 117 10.66 -5.06 -28.15
N ALA A 118 11.78 -4.38 -27.92
CA ALA A 118 12.06 -3.68 -26.67
C ALA A 118 11.05 -2.56 -26.39
N VAL A 119 10.68 -1.77 -27.42
CA VAL A 119 9.64 -0.74 -27.31
C VAL A 119 8.29 -1.36 -26.95
N LYS A 120 7.86 -2.42 -27.67
CA LYS A 120 6.61 -3.12 -27.37
C LYS A 120 6.59 -3.69 -25.95
N LEU A 121 7.70 -4.25 -25.50
CA LEU A 121 7.80 -4.79 -24.14
C LEU A 121 7.77 -3.68 -23.07
N ALA A 122 8.38 -2.53 -23.35
CA ALA A 122 8.31 -1.36 -22.49
C ALA A 122 6.88 -0.79 -22.41
N GLU A 123 6.17 -0.71 -23.53
CA GLU A 123 4.76 -0.32 -23.58
C GLU A 123 3.87 -1.28 -22.79
N GLN A 124 4.06 -2.60 -22.96
CA GLN A 124 3.34 -3.61 -22.19
C GLN A 124 3.63 -3.52 -20.69
N GLN A 125 4.89 -3.35 -20.29
CA GLN A 125 5.24 -3.16 -18.88
C GLN A 125 4.57 -1.91 -18.31
N ASN A 126 4.63 -0.77 -19.02
CA ASN A 126 3.97 0.45 -18.59
C ASN A 126 2.44 0.27 -18.46
N ALA A 127 1.81 -0.44 -19.40
CA ALA A 127 0.38 -0.73 -19.34
C ALA A 127 0.02 -1.62 -18.13
N VAL A 128 0.83 -2.66 -17.87
CA VAL A 128 0.65 -3.55 -16.70
C VAL A 128 0.87 -2.79 -15.40
N GLU A 129 1.90 -1.94 -15.30
CA GLU A 129 2.15 -1.11 -14.13
C GLU A 129 1.01 -0.12 -13.86
N GLN A 130 0.51 0.55 -14.90
CA GLN A 130 -0.63 1.46 -14.78
C GLN A 130 -1.89 0.72 -14.35
N GLY A 131 -2.17 -0.46 -14.96
CA GLY A 131 -3.28 -1.31 -14.57
C GLY A 131 -3.18 -1.80 -13.12
N ALA A 132 -1.99 -2.22 -12.69
CA ALA A 132 -1.74 -2.64 -11.32
C ALA A 132 -1.91 -1.49 -10.32
N ARG A 133 -1.39 -0.29 -10.63
CA ARG A 133 -1.57 0.91 -9.80
C ARG A 133 -3.04 1.31 -9.70
N ALA A 134 -3.79 1.28 -10.81
CA ALA A 134 -5.21 1.55 -10.82
C ALA A 134 -6.00 0.54 -9.98
N GLN A 135 -5.68 -0.76 -10.09
CA GLN A 135 -6.32 -1.80 -9.30
C GLN A 135 -6.03 -1.67 -7.80
N VAL A 136 -4.79 -1.34 -7.43
CA VAL A 136 -4.41 -1.07 -6.04
C VAL A 136 -5.15 0.17 -5.52
N ALA A 137 -5.19 1.26 -6.27
CA ALA A 137 -5.93 2.46 -5.90
C ALA A 137 -7.42 2.19 -5.70
N ALA A 138 -8.05 1.45 -6.63
CA ALA A 138 -9.45 1.05 -6.51
C ALA A 138 -9.69 0.17 -5.27
N SER A 139 -8.78 -0.77 -4.98
CA SER A 139 -8.86 -1.63 -3.80
C SER A 139 -8.71 -0.84 -2.49
N ILE A 140 -7.83 0.16 -2.46
CA ILE A 140 -7.68 1.07 -1.31
C ILE A 140 -8.96 1.86 -1.09
N ALA A 141 -9.50 2.50 -2.15
CA ALA A 141 -10.74 3.26 -2.07
C ALA A 141 -11.91 2.40 -1.56
N GLN A 142 -12.03 1.16 -2.03
CA GLN A 142 -13.05 0.24 -1.56
C GLN A 142 -12.86 -0.14 -0.08
N ARG A 143 -11.62 -0.39 0.35
CA ARG A 143 -11.32 -0.66 1.77
C ARG A 143 -11.65 0.52 2.66
N ASP A 144 -11.38 1.74 2.22
CA ASP A 144 -11.66 2.94 3.00
C ASP A 144 -13.17 3.22 3.08
N GLN A 145 -13.92 2.93 2.02
CA GLN A 145 -15.39 2.93 2.07
C GLN A 145 -15.92 1.94 3.11
N PHE A 146 -15.41 0.71 3.13
CA PHE A 146 -15.84 -0.29 4.12
C PHE A 146 -15.47 0.10 5.56
N LYS A 147 -14.30 0.69 5.77
CA LYS A 147 -13.91 1.23 7.07
C LYS A 147 -14.83 2.37 7.50
N GLY A 148 -15.08 3.33 6.62
CA GLY A 148 -15.98 4.45 6.89
C GLY A 148 -17.38 3.99 7.28
N ALA A 149 -17.95 3.04 6.53
CA ALA A 149 -19.25 2.44 6.85
C ALA A 149 -19.22 1.69 8.20
N TYR A 150 -18.14 0.97 8.51
CA TYR A 150 -17.98 0.29 9.79
C TYR A 150 -17.90 1.27 10.97
N ASP A 151 -17.13 2.35 10.82
CA ASP A 151 -16.99 3.39 11.84
C ASP A 151 -18.31 4.12 12.07
N GLU A 152 -19.09 4.38 11.01
CA GLU A 152 -20.43 4.94 11.10
C GLU A 152 -21.40 4.01 11.84
N LEU A 153 -21.40 2.71 11.52
CA LEU A 153 -22.20 1.73 12.25
C LEU A 153 -21.81 1.66 13.74
N LEU A 154 -20.51 1.73 14.04
CA LEU A 154 -20.02 1.71 15.41
C LEU A 154 -20.45 2.98 16.17
N ALA A 155 -20.40 4.14 15.52
CA ALA A 155 -20.89 5.39 16.10
C ALA A 155 -22.40 5.30 16.37
N LEU A 156 -23.19 4.81 15.42
CA LEU A 156 -24.63 4.63 15.58
C LEU A 156 -24.97 3.68 16.73
N ALA A 157 -24.24 2.56 16.86
CA ALA A 157 -24.41 1.62 17.96
C ALA A 157 -24.17 2.27 19.33
N ARG A 158 -23.08 3.04 19.46
CA ARG A 158 -22.75 3.77 20.68
C ARG A 158 -23.80 4.82 21.03
N THR A 159 -24.26 5.59 20.05
CA THR A 159 -25.34 6.58 20.25
C THR A 159 -26.62 5.88 20.70
N THR A 160 -27.00 4.77 20.05
CA THR A 160 -28.19 3.99 20.43
C THR A 160 -28.10 3.44 21.85
N GLU A 161 -26.91 3.01 22.28
CA GLU A 161 -26.68 2.56 23.66
C GLU A 161 -26.77 3.70 24.67
N ALA A 162 -26.22 4.87 24.35
CA ALA A 162 -26.34 6.07 25.18
C ALA A 162 -27.78 6.56 25.31
N ASP A 163 -28.53 6.56 24.20
CA ASP A 163 -29.96 6.89 24.17
C ASP A 163 -30.77 5.90 25.01
N ARG A 164 -30.47 4.59 24.88
CA ARG A 164 -31.11 3.55 25.71
C ARG A 164 -30.82 3.76 27.19
N ALA A 165 -29.58 4.10 27.57
CA ALA A 165 -29.22 4.38 28.96
C ALA A 165 -29.98 5.60 29.50
N THR A 166 -30.07 6.67 28.70
CA THR A 166 -30.78 7.90 29.04
C THR A 166 -32.29 7.67 29.18
N LEU A 167 -32.89 6.93 28.26
CA LEU A 167 -34.31 6.55 28.31
C LEU A 167 -34.60 5.68 29.54
N LYS A 168 -33.74 4.68 29.83
CA LYS A 168 -33.89 3.86 31.05
C LYS A 168 -33.84 4.70 32.32
N LYS A 169 -32.91 5.66 32.41
CA LYS A 169 -32.82 6.58 33.56
C LYS A 169 -34.09 7.44 33.68
N THR A 170 -34.56 7.99 32.57
CA THR A 170 -35.77 8.83 32.54
C THR A 170 -37.01 8.03 32.94
N LEU A 171 -37.13 6.79 32.45
CA LEU A 171 -38.21 5.89 32.81
C LEU A 171 -38.18 5.59 34.31
N ALA A 172 -37.03 5.20 34.87
CA ALA A 172 -36.89 4.95 36.30
C ALA A 172 -37.23 6.19 37.16
N GLN A 173 -36.86 7.39 36.72
CA GLN A 173 -37.24 8.64 37.40
C GLN A 173 -38.75 8.85 37.36
N ARG A 174 -39.40 8.62 36.22
CA ARG A 174 -40.86 8.77 36.08
C ARG A 174 -41.63 7.74 36.88
N ASP A 175 -41.15 6.51 36.95
CA ASP A 175 -41.74 5.47 37.80
C ASP A 175 -41.67 5.85 39.28
N ALA A 176 -40.54 6.44 39.71
CA ALA A 176 -40.39 6.95 41.07
C ALA A 176 -41.34 8.14 41.35
N GLU A 177 -41.44 9.10 40.43
CA GLU A 177 -42.38 10.23 40.50
C GLU A 177 -43.84 9.76 40.59
N VAL A 178 -44.25 8.81 39.74
CA VAL A 178 -45.60 8.24 39.76
C VAL A 178 -45.85 7.49 41.07
N THR A 179 -44.90 6.68 41.53
CA THR A 179 -45.03 5.94 42.80
C THR A 179 -45.21 6.90 43.97
N MET A 180 -44.41 7.97 44.06
CA MET A 180 -44.55 8.97 45.11
C MET A 180 -45.86 9.76 45.00
N CYS A 181 -46.27 10.13 43.79
CA CYS A 181 -47.54 10.81 43.57
C CYS A 181 -48.73 9.95 44.02
N THR A 182 -48.74 8.64 43.70
CA THR A 182 -49.79 7.73 44.16
C THR A 182 -49.81 7.56 45.68
N ALA A 183 -48.64 7.49 46.32
CA ALA A 183 -48.54 7.43 47.77
C ALA A 183 -49.09 8.70 48.43
N LYS A 184 -48.68 9.88 47.93
CA LYS A 184 -49.15 11.19 48.40
C LYS A 184 -50.65 11.41 48.18
N ASN A 185 -51.18 11.00 47.04
CA ASN A 185 -52.61 11.04 46.77
C ASN A 185 -53.39 10.19 47.79
N ARG A 186 -52.89 8.98 48.11
CA ARG A 186 -53.49 8.13 49.13
C ARG A 186 -53.43 8.76 50.53
N GLU A 187 -52.30 9.39 50.89
CA GLU A 187 -52.16 10.13 52.15
C GLU A 187 -53.18 11.28 52.24
N LEU A 188 -53.29 12.11 51.19
CA LEU A 188 -54.27 13.20 51.12
C LEU A 188 -55.71 12.70 51.20
N TYR A 189 -56.02 11.60 50.52
CA TYR A 189 -57.35 11.01 50.56
C TYR A 189 -57.72 10.49 51.95
N ASN A 190 -56.77 9.85 52.64
CA ASN A 190 -56.96 9.40 54.02
C ASN A 190 -57.11 10.58 54.99
N ALA A 191 -56.29 11.62 54.85
CA ALA A 191 -56.43 12.86 55.64
C ALA A 191 -57.81 13.50 55.42
N GLY A 192 -58.29 13.56 54.18
CA GLY A 192 -59.65 14.03 53.85
C GLY A 192 -60.75 13.20 54.53
N LYS A 193 -60.60 11.87 54.55
CA LYS A 193 -61.51 10.97 55.29
C LYS A 193 -61.49 11.20 56.79
N GLU A 194 -60.31 11.39 57.38
CA GLU A 194 -60.18 11.70 58.81
C GLU A 194 -60.85 13.03 59.18
N ILE A 195 -60.73 14.06 58.33
CA ILE A 195 -61.39 15.35 58.52
C ILE A 195 -62.92 15.19 58.46
N LEU A 196 -63.43 14.44 57.46
CA LEU A 196 -64.87 14.14 57.34
C LEU A 196 -65.38 13.37 58.57
N ALA A 197 -64.67 12.32 58.99
CA ALA A 197 -65.03 11.53 60.17
C ALA A 197 -65.01 12.37 61.46
N ALA A 198 -64.04 13.28 61.60
CA ALA A 198 -64.00 14.21 62.73
C ALA A 198 -65.23 15.14 62.74
N TYR A 199 -65.65 15.65 61.58
CA TYR A 199 -66.86 16.45 61.45
C TYR A 199 -68.14 15.67 61.78
N GLU A 200 -68.24 14.40 61.36
CA GLU A 200 -69.37 13.51 61.71
C GLU A 200 -69.42 13.20 63.22
N SER A 201 -68.25 12.93 63.83
CA SER A 201 -68.15 12.65 65.27
C SER A 201 -68.45 13.86 66.16
N PHE A 202 -68.35 15.07 65.61
CA PHE A 202 -68.57 16.34 66.31
C PHE A 202 -70.07 16.67 66.56
N SER A 203 -70.99 15.72 66.36
CA SER A 203 -72.42 16.01 66.41
C SER A 203 -73.04 16.01 67.83
N THR A 204 -73.93 16.98 68.03
CA THR A 204 -74.90 17.19 69.13
C THR A 204 -74.38 17.44 70.55
N GLY A 205 -73.40 16.69 71.07
CA GLY A 205 -72.92 16.85 72.45
C GLY A 205 -71.91 17.99 72.65
N ASP A 206 -71.01 18.19 71.69
CA ASP A 206 -69.92 19.17 71.82
C ASP A 206 -70.35 20.60 71.47
N MET A 207 -71.41 20.76 70.68
CA MET A 207 -72.01 22.07 70.40
C MET A 207 -72.66 22.70 71.65
N LEU A 208 -73.09 21.89 72.62
CA LEU A 208 -73.60 22.36 73.91
C LEU A 208 -72.46 22.88 74.83
N LYS A 209 -71.26 22.29 74.74
CA LYS A 209 -70.08 22.70 75.51
C LYS A 209 -69.41 23.97 74.97
N ILE A 210 -69.47 24.21 73.67
CA ILE A 210 -68.89 25.40 73.01
C ILE A 210 -69.61 26.70 73.40
N ARG A 211 -70.90 26.64 73.77
CA ARG A 211 -71.69 27.80 74.18
C ARG A 211 -71.41 28.30 75.61
N GLN A 212 -70.57 27.61 76.39
CA GLN A 212 -70.25 28.05 77.75
C GLN A 212 -69.04 29.01 77.76
N PRO A 213 -69.15 30.19 78.42
CA PRO A 213 -68.15 31.27 78.35
C PRO A 213 -66.77 30.95 78.98
N PHE A 214 -66.58 29.76 79.56
CA PHE A 214 -65.32 29.32 80.18
C PHE A 214 -64.64 28.12 79.50
N ALA A 215 -65.09 27.71 78.31
CA ALA A 215 -64.56 26.54 77.59
C ALA A 215 -63.23 26.81 76.82
N GLY A 216 -62.26 27.48 77.46
CA GLY A 216 -60.96 27.79 76.86
C GLY A 216 -60.20 26.55 76.36
N GLY A 217 -60.28 25.43 77.09
CA GLY A 217 -59.66 24.17 76.69
C GLY A 217 -60.26 23.52 75.43
N ALA A 218 -61.55 23.77 75.14
CA ALA A 218 -62.16 23.27 73.90
C ALA A 218 -61.60 24.03 72.69
N ARG A 219 -61.42 25.36 72.80
CA ARG A 219 -60.84 26.19 71.73
C ARG A 219 -59.42 25.78 71.36
N VAL A 220 -58.55 25.54 72.35
CA VAL A 220 -57.17 25.09 72.11
C VAL A 220 -57.14 23.73 71.39
N LYS A 221 -58.02 22.79 71.76
CA LYS A 221 -58.11 21.50 71.06
C LYS A 221 -58.55 21.63 69.61
N PHE A 222 -59.41 22.59 69.27
CA PHE A 222 -59.77 22.87 67.88
C PHE A 222 -58.59 23.43 67.08
N GLU A 223 -57.85 24.36 67.67
CA GLU A 223 -56.65 24.93 67.05
C GLU A 223 -55.58 23.85 66.82
N GLU A 224 -55.35 22.98 67.81
CA GLU A 224 -54.42 21.84 67.70
C GLU A 224 -54.87 20.85 66.60
N GLN A 225 -56.15 20.48 66.57
CA GLN A 225 -56.68 19.58 65.55
C GLN A 225 -56.60 20.20 64.14
N ALA A 226 -56.89 21.50 64.00
CA ALA A 226 -56.77 22.22 62.74
C ALA A 226 -55.32 22.30 62.25
N GLN A 227 -54.36 22.52 63.17
CA GLN A 227 -52.93 22.49 62.86
C GLN A 227 -52.50 21.09 62.40
N LEU A 228 -52.88 20.03 63.10
CA LEU A 228 -52.56 18.65 62.72
C LEU A 228 -53.09 18.27 61.33
N TYR A 229 -54.31 18.70 60.97
CA TYR A 229 -54.84 18.48 59.63
C TYR A 229 -54.14 19.34 58.57
N GLY A 230 -53.79 20.58 58.92
CA GLY A 230 -52.97 21.45 58.08
C GLY A 230 -51.63 20.82 57.74
N ASP A 231 -50.94 20.26 58.74
CA ASP A 231 -49.66 19.58 58.57
C ASP A 231 -49.77 18.31 57.71
N LYS A 232 -50.84 17.52 57.88
CA LYS A 232 -51.10 16.34 57.05
C LYS A 232 -51.38 16.69 55.59
N LEU A 233 -52.18 17.74 55.35
CA LEU A 233 -52.49 18.22 54.00
C LEU A 233 -51.25 18.83 53.33
N TYR A 234 -50.46 19.60 54.08
CA TYR A 234 -49.23 20.21 53.58
C TYR A 234 -48.17 19.15 53.29
N GLY A 235 -47.95 18.20 54.21
CA GLY A 235 -47.02 17.09 54.03
C GLY A 235 -47.46 16.09 52.94
N GLY A 236 -48.76 16.00 52.64
CA GLY A 236 -49.32 15.19 51.57
C GLY A 236 -49.19 15.79 50.17
N GLN A 237 -48.76 17.05 50.02
CA GLN A 237 -48.58 17.68 48.72
C GLN A 237 -47.40 17.05 47.95
N PHE A 238 -47.60 16.75 46.66
CA PHE A 238 -46.55 16.20 45.82
C PHE A 238 -45.56 17.30 45.38
N ASP A 239 -44.27 17.05 45.60
CA ASP A 239 -43.17 17.86 45.07
C ASP A 239 -42.27 16.97 44.19
N PRO A 240 -42.16 17.26 42.88
CA PRO A 240 -41.35 16.47 41.96
C PRO A 240 -39.86 16.47 42.31
N ARG A 241 -39.37 17.46 43.08
CA ARG A 241 -37.96 17.51 43.51
C ARG A 241 -37.65 16.47 44.59
N GLN A 242 -38.66 16.03 45.34
CA GLN A 242 -38.52 15.01 46.39
C GLN A 242 -38.54 13.59 45.83
N ALA A 243 -38.99 13.42 44.58
CA ALA A 243 -39.01 12.14 43.87
C ALA A 243 -37.79 11.88 42.99
N ALA A 244 -36.87 12.84 42.89
CA ALA A 244 -35.62 12.64 42.21
C ALA A 244 -34.75 11.64 43.00
N PRO A 245 -34.28 10.52 42.39
CA PRO A 245 -33.31 9.66 43.05
C PRO A 245 -32.04 10.48 43.37
N PRO A 246 -31.36 10.18 44.49
CA PRO A 246 -30.14 10.88 44.86
C PRO A 246 -29.12 10.81 43.71
N PRO A 247 -28.33 11.88 43.48
CA PRO A 247 -27.33 11.86 42.41
C PRO A 247 -26.40 10.67 42.64
N ALA A 248 -26.22 9.85 41.60
CA ALA A 248 -25.23 8.79 41.61
C ALA A 248 -23.87 9.45 41.89
N THR A 249 -23.34 9.22 43.09
CA THR A 249 -21.96 9.53 43.42
C THR A 249 -21.10 8.89 42.34
N ALA A 250 -20.38 9.72 41.59
CA ALA A 250 -19.41 9.27 40.61
C ALA A 250 -18.45 8.31 41.32
N ALA A 251 -18.57 7.03 41.02
CA ALA A 251 -17.58 6.05 41.39
C ALA A 251 -16.26 6.48 40.73
N ALA A 252 -15.33 6.98 41.55
CA ALA A 252 -13.99 7.30 41.13
C ALA A 252 -13.38 6.08 40.39
N PRO A 253 -12.62 6.29 39.30
CA PRO A 253 -11.96 5.19 38.63
C PRO A 253 -11.02 4.51 39.61
N ALA A 254 -11.31 3.25 39.93
CA ALA A 254 -10.38 2.39 40.63
C ALA A 254 -9.18 2.17 39.71
N ASP A 255 -8.06 2.79 40.07
CA ASP A 255 -6.74 2.43 39.59
C ASP A 255 -6.53 0.92 39.72
N ALA A 256 -6.62 0.22 38.59
CA ALA A 256 -6.13 -1.13 38.41
C ALA A 256 -4.88 -1.08 37.52
N ARG A 257 -3.79 -0.64 38.16
CA ARG A 257 -2.51 -1.35 38.31
C ARG A 257 -1.87 -2.06 37.09
N SER A 258 -0.56 -1.77 36.96
CA SER A 258 0.59 -2.69 36.80
C SER A 258 0.67 -3.62 35.59
#